data_AF-A0A9E5DV04-F1
#
_entry.id   AF-A0A9E5DV04-F1
#
_cell.length_a   1.000
_cell.length_b   1.000
_cell.length_c   1.000
_cell.angle_alpha   90.00
_cell.angle_beta   90.00
_cell.angle_gamma   90.00
#
_symmetry.space_group_name_H-M   'P 1'
#
loop_
_entity.id
_entity.type
_entity.pdbx_description
1 polymer ?
#
loop_
_entity_poly.entity_id
_entity_poly.type
_entity_poly.pdbx_seq_one_letter_code
_entity_poly.pdbx_strand_id
1 'polypeptide(L)'
;MSLVFVETLRGSYFLIEKPDDRRICEVAIHIKVNRIDAKRGEFKAEMGGHATFDKLATRAPIAGQTQLMFGRPRQVAYSFELTADDGRLLQFSGAKHPSLLRPIYSATTLFGTLSHLGLPMAMVRLQFDLRRDLVAFLQSVARDHQ
;
A
#
# COMPACT_ATOMS: atom_id res chain seq x y z
N MET A 1 -7.23 -20.01 -9.01
CA MET A 1 -8.01 -19.27 -8.00
C MET A 1 -7.36 -17.91 -7.80
N SER A 2 -8.07 -16.81 -8.06
CA SER A 2 -7.54 -15.46 -7.87
C SER A 2 -7.93 -14.97 -6.49
N LEU A 3 -6.96 -14.81 -5.59
CA LEU A 3 -7.17 -14.16 -4.30
C LEU A 3 -7.36 -12.66 -4.55
N VAL A 4 -8.47 -12.11 -4.06
CA VAL A 4 -8.72 -10.66 -4.06
C VAL A 4 -8.74 -10.22 -2.62
N PHE A 5 -7.91 -9.22 -2.32
CA PHE A 5 -7.80 -8.63 -0.99
C PHE A 5 -8.17 -7.15 -1.08
N VAL A 6 -9.06 -6.68 -0.22
CA VAL A 6 -9.51 -5.28 -0.17
C VAL A 6 -9.10 -4.72 1.17
N GLU A 7 -8.47 -3.54 1.16
CA GLU A 7 -7.93 -2.91 2.36
C GLU A 7 -8.02 -1.39 2.25
N THR A 8 -8.31 -0.73 3.36
CA THR A 8 -8.28 0.74 3.45
C THR A 8 -7.18 1.15 4.42
N LEU A 9 -6.18 1.87 3.89
CA LEU A 9 -5.10 2.44 4.66
C LEU A 9 -5.41 3.90 5.00
N ARG A 10 -5.08 4.32 6.21
CA ARG A 10 -5.26 5.70 6.66
C ARG A 10 -3.99 6.22 7.30
N GLY A 11 -3.69 7.49 7.11
CA GLY A 11 -2.56 8.09 7.79
C GLY A 11 -2.36 9.54 7.43
N SER A 12 -1.11 9.92 7.31
CA SER A 12 -0.73 11.31 7.05
C SER A 12 0.39 11.42 6.05
N TYR A 13 0.51 12.61 5.47
CA TYR A 13 1.59 12.96 4.59
C TYR A 13 2.00 14.42 4.82
N PHE A 14 3.20 14.78 4.38
CA PHE A 14 3.65 16.17 4.33
C PHE A 14 4.44 16.40 3.05
N LEU A 15 4.36 17.62 2.51
CA LEU A 15 5.20 18.03 1.41
C LEU A 15 6.63 18.25 1.92
N ILE A 16 7.64 17.82 1.16
CA ILE A 16 9.04 17.94 1.57
C ILE A 16 9.43 19.42 1.78
N GLU A 17 8.87 20.33 0.99
CA GLU A 17 9.04 21.78 1.14
C GLU A 17 8.35 22.38 2.38
N LYS A 18 7.40 21.65 2.99
CA LYS A 18 6.59 22.10 4.14
C LYS A 18 6.42 20.97 5.15
N PRO A 19 7.49 20.53 5.84
CA PRO A 19 7.47 19.36 6.71
C PRO A 19 6.54 19.50 7.93
N ASP A 20 6.25 20.72 8.35
CA ASP A 20 5.36 21.02 9.47
C ASP A 20 3.87 20.97 9.08
N ASP A 21 3.54 21.04 7.78
CA ASP A 21 2.17 20.96 7.26
C ASP A 21 1.78 19.49 7.03
N ARG A 22 1.51 18.79 8.14
CA ARG A 22 1.01 17.41 8.10
C ARG A 22 -0.47 17.38 7.78
N ARG A 23 -0.80 16.61 6.75
CA ARG A 23 -2.16 16.45 6.23
C ARG A 23 -2.59 15.01 6.27
N ILE A 24 -3.90 14.77 6.22
CA ILE A 24 -4.46 13.43 6.25
C ILE A 24 -4.45 12.79 4.86
N CYS A 25 -4.34 11.47 4.82
CA CYS A 25 -4.52 10.69 3.60
C CYS A 25 -5.21 9.36 3.87
N GLU A 26 -5.93 8.88 2.86
CA GLU A 26 -6.59 7.58 2.84
C GLU A 26 -6.31 6.91 1.49
N VAL A 27 -6.00 5.62 1.51
CA VAL A 27 -5.76 4.83 0.30
C VAL A 27 -6.56 3.54 0.43
N ALA A 28 -7.59 3.39 -0.39
CA ALA A 28 -8.38 2.17 -0.47
C ALA A 28 -7.90 1.35 -1.67
N ILE A 29 -7.37 0.17 -1.40
CA ILE A 29 -6.77 -0.71 -2.39
C ILE A 29 -7.53 -2.02 -2.51
N HIS A 30 -7.57 -2.54 -3.73
CA HIS A 30 -7.85 -3.94 -3.99
C HIS A 30 -6.63 -4.56 -4.67
N ILE A 31 -6.16 -5.69 -4.15
CA ILE A 31 -5.01 -6.43 -4.63
C ILE A 31 -5.50 -7.71 -5.27
N LYS A 32 -5.14 -7.93 -6.53
CA LYS A 32 -5.43 -9.15 -7.28
C LYS A 32 -4.15 -9.95 -7.49
N VAL A 33 -4.14 -11.17 -6.96
CA VAL A 33 -2.98 -12.05 -7.07
C VAL A 33 -2.97 -12.75 -8.41
N ASN A 34 -2.00 -12.39 -9.25
CA ASN A 34 -1.87 -12.93 -10.60
C ASN A 34 -0.82 -14.05 -10.70
N ARG A 35 0.27 -13.97 -9.92
CA ARG A 35 1.36 -14.96 -9.99
C ARG A 35 2.09 -15.14 -8.67
N ILE A 36 2.25 -16.40 -8.27
CA ILE A 36 3.11 -16.81 -7.16
C ILE A 36 4.31 -17.54 -7.77
N ASP A 37 5.52 -17.01 -7.59
CA ASP A 37 6.74 -17.69 -8.00
C ASP A 37 7.42 -18.30 -6.77
N ALA A 38 6.93 -19.50 -6.39
CA ALA A 38 7.41 -20.22 -5.23
C ALA A 38 8.91 -20.57 -5.31
N LYS A 39 9.47 -20.71 -6.52
CA LYS A 39 10.89 -21.05 -6.71
C LYS A 39 11.81 -19.88 -6.40
N ARG A 40 11.36 -18.65 -6.68
CA ARG A 40 12.13 -17.42 -6.39
C ARG A 40 11.83 -16.83 -5.02
N GLY A 41 10.83 -17.35 -4.32
CA GLY A 41 10.35 -16.69 -3.10
C GLY A 41 9.89 -15.27 -3.40
N GLU A 42 9.23 -15.07 -4.55
CA GLU A 42 8.64 -13.80 -4.95
C GLU A 42 7.14 -13.95 -5.22
N PHE A 43 6.40 -12.93 -4.82
CA PHE A 43 4.97 -12.82 -5.06
C PHE A 43 4.70 -11.46 -5.71
N LYS A 44 4.00 -11.46 -6.84
CA LYS A 44 3.61 -10.24 -7.55
C LYS A 44 2.10 -10.19 -7.71
N ALA A 45 1.51 -9.07 -7.34
CA ALA A 45 0.09 -8.84 -7.47
C ALA A 45 -0.19 -7.46 -8.05
N GLU A 46 -1.24 -7.37 -8.85
CA GLU A 46 -1.77 -6.10 -9.35
C GLU A 46 -2.56 -5.42 -8.23
N MET A 47 -2.54 -4.10 -8.24
CA MET A 47 -3.24 -3.27 -7.27
C MET A 47 -4.01 -2.19 -8.01
N GLY A 48 -5.26 -1.97 -7.60
CA GLY A 48 -6.07 -0.85 -8.03
C GLY A 48 -6.84 -0.26 -6.85
N GLY A 49 -7.58 0.82 -7.08
CA GLY A 49 -8.44 1.40 -6.06
C GLY A 49 -8.55 2.91 -6.17
N HIS A 50 -8.60 3.59 -5.04
CA HIS A 50 -8.63 5.05 -4.97
C HIS A 50 -7.82 5.59 -3.80
N ALA A 51 -7.32 6.81 -3.96
CA ALA A 51 -6.59 7.52 -2.93
C ALA A 51 -7.15 8.93 -2.73
N THR A 52 -7.14 9.38 -1.49
CA THR A 52 -7.45 10.76 -1.10
C THR A 52 -6.26 11.30 -0.31
N PHE A 53 -5.67 12.38 -0.80
CA PHE A 53 -4.63 13.16 -0.14
C PHE A 53 -5.15 14.57 0.04
N ASP A 54 -5.36 15.01 1.29
CA ASP A 54 -6.00 16.30 1.60
C ASP A 54 -5.29 17.48 0.90
N LYS A 55 -6.02 18.22 0.06
CA LYS A 55 -5.51 19.33 -0.77
C LYS A 55 -4.43 18.92 -1.79
N LEU A 56 -4.43 17.67 -2.24
CA LEU A 56 -3.54 17.18 -3.30
C LEU A 56 -4.28 16.30 -4.32
N ALA A 57 -5.10 15.36 -3.86
CA ALA A 57 -5.86 14.46 -4.71
C ALA A 57 -7.16 14.03 -4.02
N THR A 58 -8.28 14.14 -4.71
CA THR A 58 -9.60 13.79 -4.16
C THR A 58 -10.14 12.55 -4.83
N ARG A 59 -10.18 11.42 -4.10
CA ARG A 59 -10.70 10.13 -4.60
C ARG A 59 -10.09 9.74 -5.96
N ALA A 60 -8.81 10.05 -6.16
CA ALA A 60 -8.10 9.79 -7.40
C ALA A 60 -8.00 8.27 -7.61
N PRO A 61 -8.30 7.75 -8.82
CA PRO A 61 -8.08 6.35 -9.12
C PRO A 61 -6.59 6.02 -9.02
N ILE A 62 -6.28 4.83 -8.52
CA ILE A 62 -4.90 4.33 -8.49
C ILE A 62 -4.79 3.03 -9.26
N ALA A 63 -3.62 2.83 -9.88
CA ALA A 63 -3.22 1.58 -10.51
C ALA A 63 -1.75 1.32 -10.20
N GLY A 64 -1.40 0.06 -9.94
CA GLY A 64 -0.08 -0.27 -9.48
C GLY A 64 0.15 -1.75 -9.22
N GLN A 65 1.20 -2.02 -8.45
CA GLN A 65 1.71 -3.35 -8.18
C GLN A 65 2.15 -3.45 -6.73
N THR A 66 2.05 -4.65 -6.18
CA THR A 66 2.75 -5.02 -4.96
C THR A 66 3.66 -6.22 -5.22
N GLN A 67 4.83 -6.20 -4.60
CA GLN A 67 5.79 -7.29 -4.66
C GLN A 67 6.18 -7.69 -3.24
N LEU A 68 5.98 -8.96 -2.90
CA LEU A 68 6.44 -9.56 -1.65
C LEU A 68 7.67 -10.43 -1.95
N MET A 69 8.75 -10.14 -1.23
CA MET A 69 9.99 -10.92 -1.24
C MET A 69 10.04 -11.75 0.04
N PHE A 70 10.06 -13.08 -0.09
CA PHE A 70 10.05 -14.03 1.03
C PHE A 70 11.45 -14.25 1.66
N GLY A 71 12.49 -13.58 1.14
CA GLY A 71 13.85 -13.60 1.68
C GLY A 71 13.96 -13.01 3.10
N ARG A 72 15.16 -13.07 3.69
CA ARG A 72 15.49 -12.34 4.93
C ARG A 72 16.34 -11.13 4.57
N PRO A 73 15.89 -9.89 4.85
CA PRO A 73 14.62 -9.52 5.48
C PRO A 73 13.42 -9.68 4.52
N ARG A 74 12.26 -10.04 5.07
CA ARG A 74 11.01 -10.05 4.29
C ARG A 74 10.62 -8.61 3.99
N GLN A 75 10.23 -8.34 2.76
CA GLN A 75 9.84 -7.00 2.33
C GLN A 75 8.60 -7.09 1.44
N VAL A 76 7.66 -6.18 1.65
CA VAL A 76 6.54 -5.94 0.74
C VAL A 76 6.71 -4.54 0.18
N ALA A 77 6.96 -4.44 -1.11
CA ALA A 77 7.01 -3.19 -1.85
C ALA A 77 5.64 -2.88 -2.46
N TYR A 78 5.30 -1.60 -2.48
CA TYR A 78 4.08 -1.05 -3.05
C TYR A 78 4.47 0.08 -4.00
N SER A 79 3.95 0.03 -5.21
CA SER A 79 4.11 1.09 -6.21
C SER A 79 2.78 1.33 -6.89
N PHE A 80 2.36 2.58 -6.98
CA PHE A 80 1.15 2.95 -7.73
C PHE A 80 1.25 4.37 -8.25
N GLU A 81 0.42 4.65 -9.24
CA GLU A 81 0.29 5.97 -9.83
C GLU A 81 -1.10 6.53 -9.53
N LEU A 82 -1.18 7.86 -9.41
CA LEU A 82 -2.43 8.60 -9.28
C LEU A 82 -2.28 9.97 -9.93
N THR A 83 -3.40 10.55 -10.38
CA THR A 83 -3.43 11.92 -10.89
C THR A 83 -3.90 12.85 -9.78
N ALA A 84 -3.11 13.88 -9.47
CA ALA A 84 -3.45 14.93 -8.53
C ALA A 84 -4.59 15.81 -9.07
N ASP A 85 -5.23 16.58 -8.19
CA ASP A 85 -6.35 17.47 -8.57
C ASP A 85 -5.92 18.59 -9.54
N ASP A 86 -4.61 18.87 -9.62
CA ASP A 86 -4.01 19.82 -10.57
C ASP A 86 -3.54 19.18 -11.88
N GLY A 87 -3.82 17.89 -12.09
CA GLY A 87 -3.48 17.14 -13.31
C GLY A 87 -2.07 16.52 -13.30
N ARG A 88 -1.24 16.74 -12.27
CA ARG A 88 0.08 16.10 -12.19
C ARG A 88 -0.06 14.59 -11.98
N LEU A 89 0.67 13.80 -12.77
CA LEU A 89 0.87 12.39 -12.49
C LEU A 89 1.86 12.24 -11.34
N LEU A 90 1.42 11.56 -10.28
CA LEU A 90 2.22 11.26 -9.10
C LEU A 90 2.46 9.76 -9.02
N GLN A 91 3.67 9.40 -8.62
CA GLN A 91 4.07 8.03 -8.36
C GLN A 91 4.32 7.84 -6.88
N PHE A 92 3.59 6.92 -6.26
CA PHE A 92 3.87 6.45 -4.92
C PHE A 92 4.87 5.29 -4.96
N SER A 93 5.82 5.28 -4.04
CA SER A 93 6.70 4.13 -3.80
C SER A 93 6.91 3.97 -2.30
N GLY A 94 6.56 2.79 -1.79
CA GLY A 94 6.65 2.47 -0.37
C GLY A 94 7.02 1.03 -0.12
N ALA A 95 7.54 0.75 1.08
CA ALA A 95 7.87 -0.60 1.48
C ALA A 95 7.61 -0.83 2.97
N LYS A 96 7.26 -2.06 3.32
CA LYS A 96 7.19 -2.52 4.71
C LYS A 96 8.02 -3.80 4.91
N HIS A 97 8.59 -3.94 6.09
CA HIS A 97 9.38 -5.10 6.49
C HIS A 97 8.62 -5.89 7.56
N PRO A 98 7.72 -6.81 7.17
CA PRO A 98 6.97 -7.60 8.12
C PRO A 98 7.93 -8.48 8.93
N SER A 99 7.95 -8.28 10.25
CA SER A 99 8.71 -9.09 11.21
C SER A 99 7.89 -10.28 11.66
N LEU A 100 8.49 -11.47 11.61
CA LEU A 100 7.91 -12.70 12.17
C LEU A 100 7.79 -12.67 13.70
N LEU A 101 8.65 -11.90 14.38
CA LEU A 101 8.67 -11.82 15.85
C LEU A 101 7.61 -10.85 16.40
N ARG A 102 7.15 -9.90 15.58
CA ARG A 102 6.08 -8.94 15.91
C ARG A 102 5.19 -8.70 14.70
N PRO A 103 4.43 -9.74 14.26
CA PRO A 103 3.67 -9.69 13.00
C PRO A 103 2.63 -8.58 13.00
N ILE A 104 2.02 -8.28 14.16
CA ILE A 104 0.95 -7.29 14.28
C ILE A 104 1.48 -5.85 14.28
N TYR A 105 2.64 -5.57 14.91
CA TYR A 105 3.16 -4.20 15.03
C TYR A 105 3.97 -3.74 13.81
N SER A 106 4.61 -4.67 13.11
CA SER A 106 5.45 -4.37 11.94
C SER A 106 4.69 -4.40 10.61
N ALA A 107 3.52 -5.04 10.57
CA ALA A 107 2.69 -5.11 9.38
C ALA A 107 1.78 -3.89 9.17
N THR A 108 1.65 -3.02 10.19
CA THR A 108 0.61 -2.00 10.28
C THR A 108 1.03 -0.60 9.84
N THR A 109 2.30 -0.35 9.52
CA THR A 109 2.70 0.96 8.96
C THR A 109 3.42 0.79 7.63
N LEU A 110 2.95 1.51 6.61
CA LEU A 110 3.59 1.65 5.31
C LEU A 110 4.13 3.07 5.18
N PHE A 111 5.45 3.18 5.02
CA PHE A 111 6.09 4.43 4.65
C PHE A 111 6.33 4.45 3.15
N GLY A 112 6.17 5.62 2.55
CA GLY A 112 6.48 5.81 1.14
C GLY A 112 6.67 7.27 0.78
N THR A 113 6.97 7.47 -0.49
CA THR A 113 7.23 8.77 -1.08
C THR A 113 6.29 8.95 -2.26
N LEU A 114 5.69 10.13 -2.39
CA LEU A 114 5.07 10.59 -3.63
C LEU A 114 6.09 11.40 -4.42
N SER A 115 6.26 11.05 -5.68
CA SER A 115 7.16 11.72 -6.61
C SER A 115 6.41 12.23 -7.83
N HIS A 116 6.88 13.33 -8.41
CA HIS A 116 6.41 13.85 -9.68
C HIS A 116 7.60 13.91 -10.64
N LEU A 117 7.48 13.27 -11.82
CA LEU A 117 8.60 13.15 -12.79
C LEU A 117 9.88 12.60 -12.15
N GLY A 118 9.76 11.65 -11.22
CA GLY A 118 10.87 11.06 -10.47
C GLY A 118 11.42 11.92 -9.32
N LEU A 119 10.98 13.18 -9.18
CA LEU A 119 11.40 14.05 -8.08
C LEU A 119 10.52 13.85 -6.84
N PRO A 120 11.09 13.58 -5.67
CA PRO A 120 10.31 13.37 -4.45
C PRO A 120 9.64 14.69 -4.03
N MET A 121 8.33 14.62 -3.79
CA MET A 121 7.49 15.78 -3.45
C MET A 121 6.92 15.67 -2.05
N ALA A 122 6.53 14.47 -1.62
CA ALA A 122 5.90 14.27 -0.33
C ALA A 122 6.32 12.96 0.34
N MET A 123 6.42 13.00 1.66
CA MET A 123 6.59 11.80 2.48
C MET A 123 5.23 11.37 3.01
N VAL A 124 4.95 10.07 2.93
CA VAL A 124 3.66 9.48 3.26
C VAL A 124 3.86 8.41 4.33
N ARG A 125 2.98 8.41 5.33
CA ARG A 125 2.87 7.38 6.36
C ARG A 125 1.43 6.91 6.40
N LEU A 126 1.22 5.66 6.01
CA LEU A 126 -0.06 4.97 6.03
C LEU A 126 -0.07 3.94 7.15
N GLN A 127 -1.22 3.75 7.77
CA GLN A 127 -1.47 2.73 8.76
C GLN A 127 -2.56 1.78 8.29
N PHE A 128 -2.33 0.49 8.51
CA PHE A 128 -3.29 -0.58 8.26
C PHE A 128 -4.10 -0.83 9.53
N ASP A 129 -5.42 -0.76 9.44
CA ASP A 129 -6.30 -1.18 10.53
C ASP A 129 -6.55 -2.69 10.44
N LEU A 130 -5.55 -3.46 10.87
CA LEU A 130 -5.61 -4.92 10.86
C LEU A 130 -6.81 -5.47 11.66
N ARG A 131 -7.35 -4.74 12.65
CA ARG A 131 -8.46 -5.26 13.48
C ARG A 131 -9.76 -5.41 12.69
N ARG A 132 -9.97 -4.57 11.68
CA ARG A 132 -11.19 -4.60 10.87
C ARG A 132 -11.12 -5.63 9.75
N ASP A 133 -9.94 -5.78 9.14
CA ASP A 133 -9.75 -6.65 7.97
C ASP A 133 -9.24 -8.06 8.31
N LEU A 134 -8.72 -8.29 9.53
CA LEU A 134 -8.27 -9.61 9.98
C LEU A 134 -9.42 -10.62 10.07
N VAL A 135 -10.64 -10.19 10.43
CA VAL A 135 -11.82 -11.09 10.48
C VAL A 135 -12.16 -11.60 9.08
N ALA A 136 -12.18 -10.71 8.08
CA ALA A 136 -12.42 -11.08 6.68
C ALA A 136 -11.28 -11.94 6.12
N PHE A 137 -10.03 -11.63 6.46
CA PHE A 137 -8.86 -12.42 6.10
C PHE A 137 -8.92 -13.84 6.67
N LEU A 138 -9.16 -13.98 7.98
CA LEU A 138 -9.28 -15.29 8.64
C LEU A 138 -10.46 -16.10 8.09
N GLN A 139 -11.58 -15.45 7.77
CA GLN A 139 -12.72 -16.12 7.13
C GLN A 139 -12.39 -16.61 5.70
N SER A 140 -11.57 -15.87 4.95
CA SER A 140 -11.14 -16.30 3.60
C SER A 140 -10.22 -17.51 3.66
N VAL A 141 -9.29 -17.57 4.62
CA VAL A 141 -8.36 -18.70 4.82
C VAL A 141 -9.09 -19.93 5.38
N ALA A 142 -10.08 -19.73 6.26
CA ALA A 142 -10.86 -20.83 6.83
C ALA A 142 -11.77 -21.53 5.81
N ARG A 143 -12.18 -20.85 4.73
CA ARG A 143 -12.98 -21.45 3.65
C ARG A 143 -12.15 -22.28 2.66
N ASP A 144 -10.83 -22.11 2.62
CA ASP A 144 -9.93 -22.86 1.73
C ASP A 144 -9.45 -24.20 2.32
N HIS A 145 -9.93 -24.58 3.51
CA HIS A 145 -9.62 -25.85 4.20
C HIS A 145 -10.83 -26.77 4.40
N GLN A 146 -11.91 -26.58 3.63
CA GLN A 146 -13.03 -27.53 3.50
C GLN A 146 -13.13 -27.99 2.05
#